data_AF-A0A8J7DZD0-F1
#
_entry.id   AF-A0A8J7DZD0-F1
#
_cell.length_a   1.000
_cell.length_b   1.000
_cell.length_c   1.000
_cell.angle_alpha   90.00
_cell.angle_beta   90.00
_cell.angle_gamma   90.00
#
_symmetry.space_group_name_H-M   'P 1'
#
loop_
_entity.id
_entity.type
_entity.pdbx_description
1 polymer ?
#
loop_
_entity_poly.entity_id
_entity_poly.type
_entity_poly.pdbx_seq_one_letter_code
_entity_poly.pdbx_strand_id
1 'polypeptide(L)'
;MHPTSNRSLTPNSTQKSEAQTPLSLLKSGQLLYLHPKSRGSLILQKKFYADWVNAGAAVGGCFDLDCKAIYVLGEVNFCVPHTYDARATAFRQRITCIECLQSILREPSSFRRAQLTISQLSRGLGFAEIQQIPHESIAQLAGIHPKTVQMCWKNYAWVNPKKVVRNPSVEEIEPSLIV
;
A
#
# COMPACT_ATOMS: atom_id res chain seq x y z
N MET A 1 19.52 -29.13 51.57
CA MET A 1 19.29 -27.67 51.61
C MET A 1 19.50 -27.14 50.21
N HIS A 2 18.43 -26.70 49.57
CA HIS A 2 18.37 -26.38 48.14
C HIS A 2 18.93 -24.99 47.83
N PRO A 3 19.57 -24.79 46.66
CA PRO A 3 19.88 -23.45 46.16
C PRO A 3 18.62 -22.80 45.56
N THR A 4 18.27 -21.63 46.07
CA THR A 4 17.20 -20.76 45.55
C THR A 4 17.58 -20.19 44.19
N SER A 5 16.90 -20.66 43.14
CA SER A 5 16.94 -20.11 41.79
C SER A 5 16.28 -18.74 41.76
N ASN A 6 17.07 -17.70 41.50
CA ASN A 6 16.58 -16.35 41.25
C ASN A 6 16.07 -16.27 39.80
N ARG A 7 14.78 -16.56 39.61
CA ARG A 7 14.10 -16.46 38.31
C ARG A 7 13.70 -15.01 38.09
N SER A 8 14.57 -14.25 37.44
CA SER A 8 14.24 -12.93 36.90
C SER A 8 13.05 -13.06 35.95
N LEU A 9 11.88 -12.58 36.39
CA LEU A 9 10.68 -12.43 35.58
C LEU A 9 10.96 -11.35 34.54
N THR A 10 11.16 -11.77 33.29
CA THR A 10 11.09 -10.87 32.15
C THR A 10 9.65 -10.36 32.03
N PRO A 11 9.40 -9.03 31.96
CA PRO A 11 8.12 -8.56 31.49
C PRO A 11 8.12 -8.72 29.97
N ASN A 12 7.83 -9.94 29.53
CA ASN A 12 7.50 -10.22 28.14
C ASN A 12 6.05 -9.80 27.91
N SER A 13 5.84 -8.51 27.71
CA SER A 13 4.63 -8.00 27.08
C SER A 13 5.07 -6.95 26.08
N THR A 14 5.50 -7.41 24.91
CA THR A 14 5.38 -6.65 23.68
C THR A 14 3.90 -6.34 23.53
N GLN A 15 3.47 -5.25 24.16
CA GLN A 15 2.21 -4.59 23.87
C GLN A 15 2.34 -4.13 22.43
N LYS A 16 1.99 -5.03 21.52
CA LYS A 16 1.64 -4.70 20.15
C LYS A 16 0.46 -3.77 20.33
N SER A 17 0.73 -2.47 20.36
CA SER A 17 -0.28 -1.42 20.42
C SER A 17 -1.31 -1.82 19.38
N GLU A 18 -2.48 -2.25 19.86
CA GLU A 18 -3.60 -2.58 19.01
C GLU A 18 -4.00 -1.26 18.35
N ALA A 19 -3.42 -0.98 17.18
CA ALA A 19 -3.94 0.00 16.26
C ALA A 19 -5.26 -0.52 15.67
N GLN A 20 -6.23 -0.80 16.56
CA GLN A 20 -7.59 -0.37 16.29
C GLN A 20 -7.43 1.16 16.18
N THR A 21 -7.53 1.84 15.04
CA THR A 21 -8.55 1.59 14.04
C THR A 21 -8.39 2.55 12.85
N PRO A 22 -8.01 2.05 11.67
CA PRO A 22 -8.44 2.68 10.41
C PRO A 22 -9.86 2.24 10.05
N LEU A 23 -10.21 0.97 10.30
CA LEU A 23 -11.45 0.38 9.78
C LEU A 23 -12.73 0.91 10.45
N SER A 24 -12.73 1.17 11.77
CA SER A 24 -13.91 1.75 12.43
C SER A 24 -14.13 3.20 12.02
N LEU A 25 -13.04 3.95 11.78
CA LEU A 25 -13.10 5.32 11.25
C LEU A 25 -13.65 5.37 9.83
N LEU A 26 -13.31 4.37 8.99
CA LEU A 26 -13.93 4.28 7.67
C LEU A 26 -15.42 3.94 7.80
N LYS A 27 -15.77 3.01 8.69
CA LYS A 27 -17.17 2.58 8.92
C LYS A 27 -18.03 3.63 9.61
N SER A 28 -17.45 4.58 10.34
CA SER A 28 -18.19 5.71 10.91
C SER A 28 -18.59 6.75 9.85
N GLY A 29 -18.05 6.64 8.63
CA GLY A 29 -18.27 7.61 7.56
C GLY A 29 -17.44 8.88 7.72
N GLN A 30 -16.45 8.91 8.63
CA GLN A 30 -15.58 10.07 8.76
C GLN A 30 -14.70 10.22 7.52
N LEU A 31 -14.67 11.43 6.96
CA LEU A 31 -13.78 11.76 5.85
C LEU A 31 -12.38 12.09 6.39
N LEU A 32 -11.39 11.35 5.89
CA LEU A 32 -9.98 11.54 6.15
C LEU A 32 -9.23 11.65 4.82
N TYR A 33 -7.94 11.92 4.88
CA TYR A 33 -7.02 11.72 3.77
C TYR A 33 -5.66 11.25 4.28
N LEU A 34 -4.89 10.58 3.43
CA LEU A 34 -3.50 10.27 3.75
C LEU A 34 -2.66 11.54 3.63
N HIS A 35 -1.86 11.85 4.65
CA HIS A 35 -0.97 13.00 4.62
C HIS A 35 -0.03 12.91 3.41
N PRO A 36 0.26 14.00 2.66
CA PRO A 36 1.03 13.93 1.42
C PRO A 36 2.49 13.47 1.61
N LYS A 37 3.02 13.58 2.84
CA LYS A 37 4.35 13.07 3.21
C LYS A 37 4.37 11.59 3.62
N SER A 38 3.23 10.90 3.59
CA SER A 38 3.18 9.46 3.86
C SER A 38 4.05 8.73 2.83
N ARG A 39 4.92 7.83 3.29
CA ARG A 39 5.77 6.99 2.43
C ARG A 39 5.08 5.66 2.09
N GLY A 40 3.83 5.55 2.47
CA GLY A 40 3.00 4.37 2.36
C GLY A 40 1.69 4.60 1.61
N SER A 41 0.91 3.53 1.50
CA SER A 41 -0.41 3.52 0.88
C SER A 41 -1.34 2.55 1.60
N LEU A 42 -2.62 2.55 1.23
CA LEU A 42 -3.60 1.59 1.74
C LEU A 42 -4.16 0.76 0.60
N ILE A 43 -4.38 -0.53 0.86
CA ILE A 43 -5.28 -1.37 0.08
C ILE A 43 -6.57 -1.52 0.88
N LEU A 44 -7.68 -1.02 0.34
CA LEU A 44 -9.00 -1.19 0.92
C LEU A 44 -9.66 -2.42 0.32
N GLN A 45 -9.94 -3.43 1.13
CA GLN A 45 -10.72 -4.58 0.71
C GLN A 45 -12.19 -4.26 0.85
N LYS A 46 -12.90 -4.18 -0.28
CA LYS A 46 -14.35 -3.97 -0.35
C LYS A 46 -15.04 -5.28 -0.70
N LYS A 47 -16.38 -5.26 -0.74
CA LYS A 47 -17.18 -6.48 -0.93
C LYS A 47 -16.86 -7.21 -2.24
N PHE A 48 -16.60 -6.47 -3.32
CA PHE A 48 -16.47 -7.04 -4.67
C PHE A 48 -15.15 -6.71 -5.36
N TYR A 49 -14.34 -5.82 -4.79
CA TYR A 49 -13.07 -5.37 -5.38
C TYR A 49 -12.13 -4.90 -4.28
N ALA A 50 -10.86 -4.70 -4.63
CA ALA A 50 -9.91 -3.96 -3.81
C ALA A 50 -9.65 -2.59 -4.44
N ASP A 51 -9.36 -1.62 -3.58
CA ASP A 51 -9.07 -0.25 -3.98
C ASP A 51 -7.73 0.19 -3.38
N TRP A 52 -7.09 1.17 -4.00
CA TRP A 52 -5.76 1.65 -3.62
C TRP A 52 -5.79 3.15 -3.30
N VAL A 53 -5.25 3.52 -2.14
CA VAL A 53 -5.21 4.90 -1.64
C VAL A 53 -3.76 5.30 -1.41
N ASN A 54 -3.28 6.30 -2.14
CA ASN A 54 -1.93 6.84 -1.96
C ASN A 54 -1.91 8.11 -1.12
N ALA A 55 -0.70 8.55 -0.76
CA ALA A 55 -0.46 9.84 -0.11
C ALA A 55 -1.23 10.97 -0.81
N GLY A 56 -1.88 11.82 -0.02
CA GLY A 56 -2.75 12.91 -0.47
C GLY A 56 -4.19 12.50 -0.79
N ALA A 57 -4.49 11.22 -0.99
CA ALA A 57 -5.84 10.78 -1.38
C ALA A 57 -6.83 10.74 -0.21
N ALA A 58 -8.07 11.10 -0.50
CA ALA A 58 -9.21 10.95 0.41
C ALA A 58 -9.46 9.47 0.75
N VAL A 59 -9.86 9.21 1.99
CA VAL A 59 -10.22 7.88 2.50
C VAL A 59 -11.35 8.02 3.54
N GLY A 60 -12.30 7.09 3.56
CA GLY A 60 -13.48 7.17 4.41
C GLY A 60 -14.65 7.88 3.73
N GLY A 61 -15.42 8.64 4.50
CA GLY A 61 -16.66 9.22 4.01
C GLY A 61 -17.70 8.16 3.64
N CYS A 62 -18.68 8.52 2.81
CA CYS A 62 -19.65 7.58 2.27
C CYS A 62 -19.05 6.54 1.30
N PHE A 63 -17.83 6.78 0.80
CA PHE A 63 -17.21 5.96 -0.23
C PHE A 63 -16.68 4.63 0.31
N ASP A 64 -16.22 4.59 1.56
CA ASP A 64 -15.52 3.45 2.15
C ASP A 64 -16.27 2.76 3.29
N LEU A 65 -17.57 3.03 3.44
CA LEU A 65 -18.44 2.38 4.43
C LEU A 65 -18.52 0.86 4.25
N ASP A 66 -18.36 0.38 3.02
CA ASP A 66 -18.40 -1.04 2.67
C ASP A 66 -17.06 -1.76 2.87
N CYS A 67 -16.02 -1.04 3.30
CA CYS A 67 -14.70 -1.58 3.55
C CYS A 67 -14.77 -2.70 4.60
N LYS A 68 -14.22 -3.86 4.26
CA LYS A 68 -14.18 -5.07 5.08
C LYS A 68 -12.87 -5.21 5.84
N ALA A 69 -11.77 -4.80 5.20
CA ALA A 69 -10.45 -4.79 5.80
C ALA A 69 -9.55 -3.78 5.10
N ILE A 70 -8.48 -3.38 5.79
CA ILE A 70 -7.50 -2.41 5.30
C ILE A 70 -6.13 -3.06 5.45
N TYR A 71 -5.37 -3.06 4.37
CA TYR A 71 -3.97 -3.41 4.39
C TYR A 71 -3.13 -2.14 4.30
N VAL A 72 -2.31 -1.89 5.31
CA VAL A 72 -1.42 -0.74 5.37
C VAL A 72 -0.07 -1.13 4.78
N LEU A 73 0.41 -0.33 3.84
CA LEU A 73 1.70 -0.49 3.19
C LEU A 73 2.62 0.65 3.63
N GLY A 74 3.72 0.33 4.32
CA GLY A 74 4.67 1.32 4.82
C GLY A 74 4.08 2.27 5.85
N GLU A 75 4.64 3.47 5.94
CA GLU A 75 4.23 4.49 6.92
C GLU A 75 3.14 5.42 6.35
N VAL A 76 1.97 5.41 7.00
CA VAL A 76 0.81 6.24 6.64
C VAL A 76 0.37 7.11 7.81
N ASN A 77 0.01 8.36 7.52
CA ASN A 77 -0.55 9.29 8.50
C ASN A 77 -1.92 9.77 8.03
N PHE A 78 -2.94 9.65 8.88
CA PHE A 78 -4.31 10.11 8.57
C PHE A 78 -4.51 11.55 9.03
N CYS A 79 -5.19 12.35 8.22
CA CYS A 79 -5.50 13.74 8.52
C CYS A 79 -6.97 14.05 8.19
N VAL A 80 -7.54 15.05 8.87
CA VAL A 80 -8.89 15.55 8.59
C VAL A 80 -8.79 16.75 7.64
N PRO A 81 -9.49 16.74 6.49
CA PRO A 81 -9.48 17.88 5.57
C PRO A 81 -10.50 18.95 6.02
N HIS A 82 -10.03 19.94 6.79
CA HIS A 82 -10.90 20.97 7.38
C HIS A 82 -11.50 21.95 6.36
N THR A 83 -10.74 22.32 5.32
CA THR A 83 -11.16 23.30 4.32
C THR A 83 -11.78 22.64 3.10
N TYR A 84 -12.58 23.41 2.36
CA TYR A 84 -13.12 22.98 1.07
C TYR A 84 -11.99 22.59 0.09
N ASP A 85 -10.94 23.42 -0.01
CA ASP A 85 -9.82 23.17 -0.92
C ASP A 85 -9.04 21.91 -0.55
N ALA A 86 -8.86 21.65 0.75
CA ALA A 86 -8.23 20.43 1.23
C ALA A 86 -9.06 19.18 0.83
N ARG A 87 -10.39 19.25 0.98
CA ARG A 87 -11.29 18.18 0.54
C ARG A 87 -11.23 17.99 -0.98
N ALA A 88 -11.33 19.06 -1.76
CA ALA A 88 -11.28 19.01 -3.22
C ALA A 88 -9.95 18.42 -3.71
N THR A 89 -8.84 18.78 -3.08
CA THR A 89 -7.51 18.23 -3.38
C THR A 89 -7.42 16.75 -3.05
N ALA A 90 -7.90 16.34 -1.88
CA ALA A 90 -7.90 14.93 -1.47
C ALA A 90 -8.77 14.06 -2.39
N PHE A 91 -9.94 14.57 -2.82
CA PHE A 91 -10.79 13.87 -3.78
C PHE A 91 -10.16 13.77 -5.17
N ARG A 92 -9.50 14.84 -5.65
CA ARG A 92 -8.77 14.78 -6.92
C ARG A 92 -7.68 13.71 -6.89
N GLN A 93 -6.91 13.65 -5.82
CA GLN A 93 -5.88 12.62 -5.65
C GLN A 93 -6.50 11.21 -5.56
N ARG A 94 -7.68 11.07 -4.95
CA ARG A 94 -8.42 9.80 -4.92
C ARG A 94 -8.85 9.36 -6.32
N ILE A 95 -9.35 10.28 -7.15
CA ILE A 95 -9.68 10.03 -8.55
C ILE A 95 -8.43 9.57 -9.32
N THR A 96 -7.30 10.24 -9.15
CA THR A 96 -6.03 9.83 -9.78
C THR A 96 -5.59 8.41 -9.39
N CYS A 97 -5.84 7.99 -8.14
CA CYS A 97 -5.57 6.61 -7.72
C CYS A 97 -6.45 5.61 -8.48
N ILE A 98 -7.74 5.93 -8.63
CA ILE A 98 -8.71 5.10 -9.37
C ILE A 98 -8.32 5.03 -10.86
N GLU A 99 -7.98 6.15 -11.48
CA GLU A 99 -7.54 6.21 -12.88
C GLU A 99 -6.26 5.38 -13.10
N CYS A 100 -5.32 5.43 -12.16
CA CYS A 100 -4.12 4.62 -12.20
C CYS A 100 -4.46 3.12 -12.14
N LEU A 101 -5.33 2.71 -11.20
CA LEU A 101 -5.79 1.33 -11.09
C LEU A 101 -6.51 0.87 -12.37
N GLN A 102 -7.39 1.71 -12.92
CA GLN A 102 -8.09 1.42 -14.18
C GLN A 102 -7.12 1.26 -15.36
N SER A 103 -6.07 2.09 -15.44
CA SER A 103 -5.02 1.94 -16.46
C SER A 103 -4.34 0.58 -16.36
N ILE A 104 -4.03 0.11 -15.14
CA ILE A 104 -3.51 -1.25 -14.92
C ILE A 104 -4.54 -2.28 -15.36
N LEU A 105 -5.81 -2.15 -14.97
CA LEU A 105 -6.85 -3.13 -15.30
C LEU A 105 -7.14 -3.25 -16.81
N ARG A 106 -6.84 -2.21 -17.60
CA ARG A 106 -6.97 -2.24 -19.06
C ARG A 106 -5.86 -3.02 -19.77
N GLU A 107 -4.75 -3.34 -19.08
CA GLU A 107 -3.69 -4.16 -19.64
C GLU A 107 -4.19 -5.60 -19.89
N PRO A 108 -4.18 -6.09 -21.15
CA PRO A 108 -4.71 -7.41 -21.47
C PRO A 108 -3.96 -8.56 -20.78
N SER A 109 -2.64 -8.44 -20.62
CA SER A 109 -1.82 -9.49 -20.02
C SER A 109 -1.97 -9.52 -18.51
N SER A 110 -2.49 -10.63 -17.96
CA SER A 110 -2.62 -10.83 -16.52
C SER A 110 -1.27 -10.79 -15.79
N PHE A 111 -0.20 -11.28 -16.42
CA PHE A 111 1.15 -11.21 -15.89
C PHE A 111 1.66 -9.76 -15.87
N ARG A 112 1.40 -8.99 -16.93
CA ARG A 112 1.77 -7.57 -16.99
C ARG A 112 0.99 -6.75 -15.97
N ARG A 113 -0.30 -7.03 -15.76
CA ARG A 113 -1.10 -6.45 -14.67
C ARG A 113 -0.48 -6.69 -13.31
N ALA A 114 0.00 -7.91 -13.04
CA ALA A 114 0.72 -8.23 -11.81
C ALA A 114 1.99 -7.37 -11.65
N GLN A 115 2.82 -7.31 -12.70
CA GLN A 115 4.05 -6.51 -12.69
C GLN A 115 3.79 -5.03 -12.43
N LEU A 116 2.82 -4.44 -13.14
CA LEU A 116 2.45 -3.04 -12.98
C LEU A 116 1.94 -2.78 -11.57
N THR A 117 1.08 -3.63 -11.04
CA THR A 117 0.54 -3.50 -9.67
C THR A 117 1.66 -3.56 -8.63
N ILE A 118 2.55 -4.55 -8.71
CA ILE A 118 3.70 -4.68 -7.80
C ILE A 118 4.59 -3.43 -7.89
N SER A 119 4.90 -2.97 -9.11
CA SER A 119 5.73 -1.77 -9.33
C SER A 119 5.12 -0.51 -8.70
N GLN A 120 3.79 -0.34 -8.83
CA GLN A 120 3.03 0.78 -8.29
C GLN A 120 3.02 0.75 -6.75
N LEU A 121 2.72 -0.42 -6.16
CA LEU A 121 2.71 -0.60 -4.70
C LEU A 121 4.10 -0.46 -4.09
N SER A 122 5.16 -0.82 -4.83
CA SER A 122 6.54 -0.77 -4.35
C SER A 122 7.13 0.65 -4.31
N ARG A 123 6.44 1.65 -4.87
CA ARG A 123 6.98 3.02 -4.89
C ARG A 123 7.07 3.57 -3.48
N GLY A 124 8.29 3.94 -3.09
CA GLY A 124 8.56 4.51 -1.77
C GLY A 124 8.71 3.48 -0.65
N LEU A 125 8.50 2.19 -0.94
CA LEU A 125 8.67 1.08 0.00
C LEU A 125 10.06 0.43 -0.14
N GLY A 126 10.60 -0.02 1.00
CA GLY A 126 11.77 -0.88 1.04
C GLY A 126 11.44 -2.33 0.66
N PHE A 127 12.47 -3.10 0.29
CA PHE A 127 12.33 -4.50 -0.10
C PHE A 127 11.60 -5.36 0.95
N ALA A 128 11.93 -5.16 2.23
CA ALA A 128 11.30 -5.90 3.32
C ALA A 128 9.79 -5.63 3.42
N GLU A 129 9.34 -4.39 3.18
CA GLU A 129 7.93 -4.01 3.21
C GLU A 129 7.18 -4.58 2.01
N ILE A 130 7.81 -4.56 0.83
CA ILE A 130 7.30 -5.15 -0.40
C ILE A 130 7.04 -6.65 -0.20
N GLN A 131 7.95 -7.38 0.46
CA GLN A 131 7.76 -8.82 0.74
C GLN A 131 6.61 -9.15 1.69
N GLN A 132 6.12 -8.19 2.47
CA GLN A 132 4.99 -8.42 3.36
C GLN A 132 3.64 -8.32 2.64
N ILE A 133 3.58 -7.81 1.41
CA ILE A 133 2.30 -7.59 0.73
C ILE A 133 1.66 -8.94 0.38
N PRO A 134 0.44 -9.24 0.88
CA PRO A 134 -0.24 -10.48 0.55
C PRO A 134 -0.49 -10.57 -0.96
N HIS A 135 -0.18 -11.72 -1.55
CA HIS A 135 -0.42 -11.96 -2.98
C HIS A 135 -1.90 -11.82 -3.32
N GLU A 136 -2.79 -12.18 -2.40
CA GLU A 136 -4.23 -12.05 -2.50
C GLU A 136 -4.66 -10.59 -2.66
N SER A 137 -4.05 -9.67 -1.91
CA SER A 137 -4.35 -8.24 -2.01
C SER A 137 -3.92 -7.67 -3.37
N ILE A 138 -2.74 -8.06 -3.85
CA ILE A 138 -2.24 -7.67 -5.19
C ILE A 138 -3.16 -8.24 -6.27
N ALA A 139 -3.56 -9.51 -6.13
CA ALA A 139 -4.40 -10.21 -7.09
C ALA A 139 -5.80 -9.56 -7.20
N GLN A 140 -6.39 -9.18 -6.06
CA GLN A 140 -7.66 -8.46 -6.02
C GLN A 140 -7.57 -7.09 -6.68
N LEU A 141 -6.52 -6.31 -6.41
CA LEU A 141 -6.30 -5.01 -7.07
C LEU A 141 -6.15 -5.16 -8.58
N ALA A 142 -5.37 -6.14 -9.02
CA ALA A 142 -5.05 -6.35 -10.43
C ALA A 142 -6.16 -7.09 -11.21
N GLY A 143 -7.19 -7.62 -10.52
CA GLY A 143 -8.23 -8.44 -11.14
C GLY A 143 -7.68 -9.73 -11.77
N ILE A 144 -6.78 -10.42 -11.08
CA ILE A 144 -6.09 -11.63 -11.56
C ILE A 144 -6.09 -12.75 -10.50
N HIS A 145 -5.67 -13.95 -10.88
CA HIS A 145 -5.51 -15.06 -9.95
C HIS A 145 -4.25 -14.91 -9.07
N PRO A 146 -4.29 -15.22 -7.75
CA PRO A 146 -3.12 -15.12 -6.86
C PRO A 146 -1.89 -15.90 -7.34
N LYS A 147 -2.08 -17.04 -8.01
CA LYS A 147 -1.00 -17.82 -8.63
C LYS A 147 -0.22 -17.00 -9.68
N THR A 148 -0.87 -16.11 -10.42
CA THR A 148 -0.21 -15.20 -11.37
C THR A 148 0.71 -14.23 -10.64
N VAL A 149 0.27 -13.69 -9.50
CA VAL A 149 1.10 -12.84 -8.64
C VAL A 149 2.30 -13.63 -8.11
N GLN A 150 2.09 -14.86 -7.61
CA GLN A 150 3.17 -15.69 -7.10
C GLN A 150 4.24 -15.99 -8.17
N MET A 151 3.83 -16.28 -9.40
CA MET A 151 4.77 -16.48 -10.53
C MET A 151 5.53 -15.19 -10.85
N CYS A 152 4.84 -14.05 -10.89
CA CYS A 152 5.45 -12.75 -11.09
C CYS A 152 6.44 -12.40 -9.97
N TRP A 153 6.11 -12.72 -8.72
CA TRP A 153 6.92 -12.42 -7.55
C TRP A 153 8.25 -13.16 -7.56
N LYS A 154 8.22 -14.45 -7.91
CA LYS A 154 9.43 -15.25 -8.12
C LYS A 154 10.34 -14.52 -9.10
N ASN A 155 9.82 -14.14 -10.27
CA ASN A 155 10.61 -13.46 -11.30
C ASN A 155 11.07 -12.06 -10.86
N TYR A 156 10.28 -11.33 -10.07
CA TYR A 156 10.63 -10.01 -9.55
C TYR A 156 11.79 -10.07 -8.55
N ALA A 157 11.79 -11.05 -7.64
CA ALA A 157 12.85 -11.25 -6.65
C ALA A 157 14.21 -11.57 -7.28
N TRP A 158 14.22 -12.26 -8.43
CA TRP A 158 15.45 -12.56 -9.19
C TRP A 158 15.97 -11.38 -10.01
N VAL A 159 15.09 -10.44 -10.40
CA VAL A 159 15.43 -9.36 -11.34
C VAL A 159 16.01 -8.12 -10.65
N ASN A 160 15.87 -7.92 -9.32
CA ASN A 160 16.48 -6.74 -8.69
C ASN A 160 16.70 -6.72 -7.16
N PRO A 161 17.77 -7.32 -6.63
CA PRO A 161 18.25 -7.02 -5.28
C PRO A 161 19.00 -5.67 -5.19
N LYS A 162 19.48 -5.08 -6.30
CA LYS A 162 20.38 -3.90 -6.29
C LYS A 162 19.74 -2.56 -6.74
N LYS A 163 18.63 -2.52 -7.49
CA LYS A 163 17.96 -1.23 -7.84
C LYS A 163 17.01 -0.68 -6.77
N VAL A 164 16.59 -1.47 -5.78
CA VAL A 164 15.66 -1.01 -4.73
C VAL A 164 16.32 0.01 -3.78
N VAL A 165 17.66 0.10 -3.75
CA VAL A 165 18.41 0.94 -2.81
C VAL A 165 18.86 2.30 -3.40
N ARG A 166 18.69 2.55 -4.70
CA ARG A 166 19.09 3.86 -5.26
C ARG A 166 17.90 4.81 -5.36
N ASN A 167 17.79 5.69 -4.36
CA ASN A 167 17.15 7.00 -4.48
C ASN A 167 17.58 7.64 -5.81
N PRO A 168 16.66 8.05 -6.71
CA PRO A 168 17.03 8.89 -7.83
C PRO A 168 17.14 10.33 -7.33
N SER A 169 18.29 10.68 -6.79
CA SER A 169 18.78 12.05 -6.91
C SER A 169 19.22 12.22 -8.37
N VAL A 170 18.49 13.09 -9.09
CA VAL A 170 18.90 13.98 -10.19
C VAL A 170 20.00 13.48 -11.16
N GLU A 171 19.67 13.57 -12.46
CA GLU A 171 20.58 13.59 -13.64
C GLU A 171 21.19 12.25 -14.11
N GLU A 172 20.73 11.78 -15.27
CA GLU A 172 21.50 11.83 -16.53
C GLU A 172 20.64 11.29 -17.68
N ILE A 173 20.34 12.18 -18.64
CA ILE A 173 19.83 11.84 -19.97
C ILE A 173 21.08 11.58 -20.81
N GLU A 174 21.21 10.39 -21.38
CA GLU A 174 22.15 10.14 -22.48
C GLU A 174 21.36 9.68 -23.72
N PRO A 175 21.45 10.38 -24.86
CA PRO A 175 20.71 10.11 -26.07
C PRO A 175 21.52 9.23 -27.01
N SER A 176 21.03 8.04 -27.35
CA SER A 176 21.44 7.40 -28.61
C SER A 176 20.46 6.30 -29.01
N LEU A 177 19.68 6.57 -30.05
CA LEU A 177 19.40 5.66 -31.17
C LEU A 177 18.56 6.44 -32.19
N ILE A 178 19.27 7.26 -32.98
CA ILE A 178 18.87 7.58 -34.34
C ILE A 178 19.39 6.41 -35.19
N VAL A 179 18.48 5.70 -35.86
CA VAL A 179 18.72 5.09 -37.17
C VAL A 179 17.57 5.54 -38.06
#